data_AF-A0A3B0ZQ81-F1
#
_entry.id   AF-A0A3B0ZQ81-F1
#
_cell.length_a   1.000
_cell.length_b   1.000
_cell.length_c   1.000
_cell.angle_alpha   90.00
_cell.angle_beta   90.00
_cell.angle_gamma   90.00
#
_symmetry.space_group_name_H-M   'P 1'
#
loop_
_entity.id
_entity.type
_entity.pdbx_description
1 polymer ?
#
loop_
_entity_poly.entity_id
_entity_poly.type
_entity_poly.pdbx_seq_one_letter_code
_entity_poly.pdbx_strand_id
1 'polypeptide(L)'
;MSKAERKTKVDHHHDLPIYRQCEVLSISRSSAYRSPAGVSIEELDLMRKLDELHLCYPFKGSRHLRDELWDAHGLQVNRKRVQRLMQLMGIQALSPGAKTTRPNPQHKIYPYLLRGLEIDRANHEKIPLSEVARAHKLLESSEVMGRLVLQP
;
A
#
# COMPACT_ATOMS: atom_id res chain seq x y z
N MET A 1 -0.45 -10.97 -26.35
CA MET A 1 -0.94 -9.59 -26.58
C MET A 1 -1.41 -8.97 -25.28
N SER A 2 -0.83 -7.81 -24.92
CA SER A 2 -1.24 -7.00 -23.77
C SER A 2 -2.68 -6.48 -23.94
N LYS A 3 -3.37 -6.18 -22.84
CA LYS A 3 -4.74 -5.63 -22.87
C LYS A 3 -4.81 -4.30 -23.65
N ALA A 4 -3.75 -3.48 -23.57
CA ALA A 4 -3.66 -2.22 -24.30
C ALA A 4 -3.65 -2.43 -25.82
N GLU A 5 -2.88 -3.41 -26.30
CA GLU A 5 -2.78 -3.75 -27.72
C GLU A 5 -4.05 -4.39 -28.27
N ARG A 6 -4.83 -5.08 -27.42
CA ARG A 6 -6.13 -5.64 -27.83
C ARG A 6 -7.17 -4.54 -27.98
N LYS A 7 -7.12 -3.51 -27.13
CA LYS A 7 -8.04 -2.38 -27.17
C LYS A 7 -7.84 -1.48 -28.40
N THR A 8 -6.61 -1.30 -28.87
CA THR A 8 -6.33 -0.52 -30.10
C THR A 8 -6.92 -1.16 -31.36
N LYS A 9 -7.30 -2.44 -31.32
CA LYS A 9 -7.95 -3.17 -32.42
C LYS A 9 -9.48 -3.04 -32.45
N VAL A 10 -10.08 -2.35 -31.48
CA VAL A 10 -11.52 -2.07 -31.49
C VAL A 10 -11.79 -0.95 -32.50
N ASP A 11 -12.70 -1.20 -33.43
CA ASP A 11 -13.08 -0.24 -34.47
C ASP A 11 -14.58 0.04 -34.41
N HIS A 12 -14.94 1.32 -34.36
CA HIS A 12 -16.33 1.77 -34.34
C HIS A 12 -17.02 1.66 -35.70
N HIS A 13 -16.25 1.56 -36.79
CA HIS A 13 -16.76 1.51 -38.16
C HIS A 13 -16.79 0.09 -38.76
N HIS A 14 -16.41 -0.92 -37.99
CA HIS A 14 -16.40 -2.30 -38.43
C HIS A 14 -17.82 -2.92 -38.43
N ASP A 15 -18.06 -3.90 -39.31
CA ASP A 15 -19.36 -4.55 -39.48
C ASP A 15 -19.86 -5.28 -38.22
N LEU A 16 -18.94 -5.73 -37.35
CA LEU A 16 -19.31 -6.34 -36.07
C LEU A 16 -19.61 -5.28 -35.01
N PRO A 17 -20.67 -5.43 -34.20
CA PRO A 17 -20.95 -4.53 -33.10
C PRO A 17 -19.84 -4.61 -32.03
N ILE A 18 -19.56 -3.48 -31.36
CA ILE A 18 -18.47 -3.34 -30.36
C ILE A 18 -18.50 -4.45 -29.29
N TYR A 19 -19.67 -4.90 -28.86
CA TYR A 19 -19.79 -6.01 -27.91
C TYR A 19 -19.17 -7.30 -28.44
N ARG A 20 -19.39 -7.65 -29.71
CA ARG A 20 -18.80 -8.83 -30.36
C ARG A 20 -17.30 -8.68 -30.55
N GLN A 21 -16.84 -7.49 -30.92
CA GLN A 21 -15.40 -7.21 -31.00
C GLN A 21 -14.74 -7.37 -29.62
N CYS A 22 -15.37 -6.88 -28.55
CA CYS A 22 -14.88 -7.04 -27.19
C CYS A 22 -14.81 -8.51 -26.74
N GLU A 23 -15.81 -9.31 -27.13
CA GLU A 23 -15.87 -10.76 -26.86
C GLU A 23 -14.70 -11.48 -27.55
N VAL A 24 -14.50 -11.24 -28.84
CA VAL A 24 -13.39 -11.82 -29.63
C VAL A 24 -12.02 -11.37 -29.09
N LEU A 25 -11.88 -10.10 -28.72
CA LEU A 25 -10.65 -9.53 -28.17
C LEU A 25 -10.46 -9.84 -26.67
N SER A 26 -11.41 -10.51 -26.02
CA SER A 26 -11.37 -10.81 -24.57
C SER A 26 -11.11 -9.56 -23.71
N ILE A 27 -11.79 -8.45 -24.00
CA ILE A 27 -11.74 -7.19 -23.24
C ILE A 27 -13.13 -6.84 -22.68
N SER A 28 -13.19 -6.14 -21.56
CA SER A 28 -14.48 -5.67 -21.04
C SER A 28 -15.04 -4.55 -21.92
N ARG A 29 -16.35 -4.56 -22.17
CA ARG A 29 -17.05 -3.52 -22.94
C ARG A 29 -16.80 -2.11 -22.36
N SER A 30 -16.77 -1.97 -21.04
CA SER A 30 -16.44 -0.71 -20.36
C SER A 30 -15.05 -0.17 -20.68
N SER A 31 -14.08 -1.06 -20.91
CA SER A 31 -12.70 -0.70 -21.23
C SER A 31 -12.54 -0.24 -22.68
N ALA A 32 -13.44 -0.65 -23.58
CA ALA A 32 -13.41 -0.26 -24.99
C ALA A 32 -13.70 1.24 -25.15
N TYR A 33 -14.72 1.75 -24.46
CA TYR A 33 -15.11 3.17 -24.54
C TYR A 33 -14.18 4.12 -23.77
N ARG A 34 -13.44 3.63 -22.78
CA ARG A 34 -12.59 4.49 -21.95
C ARG A 34 -11.29 4.79 -22.67
N SER A 35 -11.07 5.98 -23.22
CA SER A 35 -9.75 6.34 -23.77
C SER A 35 -8.68 6.46 -22.67
N PRO A 36 -7.44 5.97 -22.90
CA PRO A 36 -6.34 6.28 -22.00
C PRO A 36 -6.10 7.79 -22.04
N ALA A 37 -6.08 8.45 -20.88
CA ALA A 37 -5.62 9.83 -20.81
C ALA A 37 -4.12 9.84 -21.10
N GLY A 38 -3.71 10.61 -22.12
CA GLY A 38 -2.29 10.90 -22.34
C GLY A 38 -1.72 11.69 -21.17
N VAL A 39 -0.39 11.67 -21.03
CA VAL A 39 0.31 12.52 -20.06
C VAL A 39 0.31 13.95 -20.60
N SER A 40 -0.19 14.91 -19.82
CA SER A 40 -0.20 16.32 -20.26
C SER A 40 1.22 16.93 -20.21
N ILE A 41 1.45 18.02 -20.96
CA ILE A 41 2.74 18.73 -20.93
C ILE A 41 3.07 19.20 -19.51
N GLU A 42 2.07 19.70 -18.78
CA GLU A 42 2.22 20.10 -17.37
C GLU A 42 2.62 18.92 -16.47
N GLU A 43 2.11 17.72 -16.74
CA GLU A 43 2.51 16.52 -16.02
C GLU A 43 3.95 16.12 -16.33
N LEU A 44 4.39 16.24 -17.59
CA LEU A 44 5.78 15.99 -17.98
C LEU A 44 6.75 16.97 -17.30
N ASP A 45 6.42 18.26 -17.27
CA ASP A 45 7.23 19.26 -16.57
C ASP A 45 7.28 19.01 -15.07
N LEU A 46 6.17 18.58 -14.47
CA LEU A 46 6.13 18.19 -13.07
C LEU A 46 6.96 16.93 -12.80
N MET A 47 6.93 15.93 -13.70
CA MET A 47 7.77 14.74 -13.62
C MET A 47 9.26 15.12 -13.65
N ARG A 48 9.68 16.02 -14.55
CA ARG A 48 11.07 16.51 -14.63
C ARG A 48 11.54 17.16 -13.33
N LYS A 49 10.75 18.09 -12.78
CA LYS A 49 11.07 18.75 -11.49
C LYS A 49 11.15 17.76 -10.33
N LEU A 50 10.26 16.77 -10.30
CA LEU A 50 10.30 15.71 -9.28
C LEU A 50 11.55 14.85 -9.41
N ASP A 51 12.00 14.55 -10.62
CA ASP A 51 13.23 13.80 -10.89
C ASP A 51 14.46 14.58 -10.40
N GLU A 52 14.56 15.86 -10.77
CA GLU A 52 15.62 16.76 -10.32
C GLU A 52 15.71 16.84 -8.78
N LEU A 53 14.56 17.03 -8.12
CA LEU A 53 14.51 17.06 -6.65
C LEU A 53 14.87 15.72 -6.03
N HIS A 54 14.54 14.60 -6.67
CA HIS A 54 14.90 13.27 -6.18
C HIS A 54 16.40 13.00 -6.31
N LEU A 55 17.03 13.44 -7.41
CA LEU A 55 18.47 13.33 -7.60
C LEU A 55 19.24 14.15 -6.55
N CYS A 56 18.77 15.35 -6.23
CA CYS A 56 19.36 16.18 -5.17
C CYS A 56 19.10 15.59 -3.77
N TYR A 57 17.92 15.03 -3.53
CA TYR A 57 17.47 14.60 -2.21
C TYR A 57 16.81 13.21 -2.24
N PRO A 58 17.58 12.13 -2.39
CA PRO A 58 17.03 10.79 -2.60
C PRO A 58 16.26 10.25 -1.38
N PHE A 59 16.45 10.82 -0.20
CA PHE A 59 15.74 10.46 1.04
C PHE A 59 14.38 11.16 1.19
N LYS A 60 14.05 12.16 0.36
CA LYS A 60 12.77 12.89 0.46
C LYS A 60 11.65 12.08 -0.20
N GLY A 61 10.61 11.79 0.59
CA GLY A 61 9.38 11.17 0.10
C GLY A 61 8.32 12.16 -0.36
N SER A 62 7.16 11.64 -0.77
CA SER A 62 6.09 12.42 -1.40
C SER A 62 5.62 13.64 -0.58
N ARG A 63 5.75 13.60 0.75
CA ARG A 63 5.38 14.72 1.64
C ARG A 63 6.39 15.86 1.50
N HIS A 64 7.66 15.55 1.69
CA HIS A 64 8.73 16.54 1.57
C HIS A 64 8.83 17.06 0.14
N LEU A 65 8.77 16.20 -0.89
CA LEU A 65 8.83 16.64 -2.29
C LEU A 65 7.69 17.59 -2.67
N ARG A 66 6.50 17.44 -2.07
CA ARG A 66 5.41 18.42 -2.26
C ARG A 66 5.80 19.79 -1.70
N ASP A 67 6.40 19.81 -0.51
CA ASP A 67 6.78 21.06 0.16
C ASP A 67 7.94 21.72 -0.60
N GLU A 68 8.93 20.94 -1.05
CA GLU A 68 10.02 21.44 -1.92
C GLU A 68 9.52 22.00 -3.25
N LEU A 69 8.51 21.37 -3.87
CA LEU A 69 7.88 21.91 -5.09
C LEU A 69 7.22 23.27 -4.84
N TRP A 70 6.68 23.48 -3.65
CA TRP A 70 6.13 24.77 -3.24
C TRP A 70 7.26 25.78 -2.96
N ASP A 71 8.27 25.40 -2.20
CA ASP A 71 9.34 26.30 -1.76
C ASP A 71 10.29 26.70 -2.91
N ALA A 72 10.65 25.76 -3.79
CA ALA A 72 11.59 26.01 -4.88
C ALA A 72 10.93 26.55 -6.16
N HIS A 73 9.67 26.21 -6.41
CA HIS A 73 8.98 26.53 -7.67
C HIS A 73 7.63 27.23 -7.51
N GLY A 74 7.13 27.45 -6.28
CA GLY A 74 5.83 28.05 -6.03
C GLY A 74 4.65 27.21 -6.50
N LEU A 75 4.84 25.91 -6.73
CA LEU A 75 3.83 25.04 -7.34
C LEU A 75 2.91 24.41 -6.29
N GLN A 76 1.63 24.77 -6.31
CA GLN A 76 0.63 24.13 -5.45
C GLN A 76 0.20 22.78 -6.02
N VAL A 77 0.82 21.70 -5.55
CA VAL A 77 0.53 20.34 -6.00
C VAL A 77 -0.07 19.52 -4.86
N ASN A 78 -1.12 18.75 -5.15
CA ASN A 78 -1.68 17.80 -4.20
C ASN A 78 -0.69 16.64 -3.96
N ARG A 79 -0.49 16.26 -2.69
CA ARG A 79 0.31 15.09 -2.30
C ARG A 79 -0.06 13.82 -3.08
N LYS A 80 -1.35 13.58 -3.34
CA LYS A 80 -1.81 12.42 -4.12
C LYS A 80 -1.29 12.42 -5.55
N ARG A 81 -1.19 13.62 -6.16
CA ARG A 81 -0.63 13.80 -7.52
C ARG A 81 0.86 13.48 -7.53
N VAL A 82 1.61 14.00 -6.55
CA VAL A 82 3.05 13.69 -6.37
C VAL A 82 3.25 12.19 -6.18
N GLN A 83 2.50 11.55 -5.28
CA GLN A 83 2.62 10.12 -5.01
C GLN A 83 2.35 9.26 -6.26
N ARG A 84 1.31 9.59 -7.04
CA ARG A 84 1.03 8.90 -8.30
C ARG A 84 2.18 9.05 -9.30
N LEU A 85 2.74 10.26 -9.44
CA LEU A 85 3.84 10.51 -10.37
C LEU A 85 5.12 9.76 -9.95
N MET A 86 5.46 9.78 -8.66
CA MET A 86 6.57 8.99 -8.12
C MET A 86 6.41 7.50 -8.43
N GLN A 87 5.21 6.95 -8.27
CA GLN A 87 4.91 5.55 -8.61
C GLN A 87 5.05 5.25 -10.11
N LEU A 88 4.59 6.16 -10.97
CA LEU A 88 4.71 6.02 -12.43
C LEU A 88 6.17 6.07 -12.88
N MET A 89 6.99 6.90 -12.22
CA MET A 89 8.41 7.05 -12.52
C MET A 89 9.29 5.98 -11.84
N GLY A 90 8.75 5.20 -10.91
CA GLY A 90 9.54 4.25 -10.11
C GLY A 90 10.43 4.90 -9.06
N ILE A 91 10.16 6.17 -8.71
CA ILE A 91 10.92 6.93 -7.73
C ILE A 91 10.40 6.64 -6.32
N GLN A 92 11.31 6.31 -5.40
CA GLN A 92 10.99 6.07 -4.00
C GLN A 92 12.03 6.71 -3.08
N ALA A 93 11.56 7.22 -1.94
CA ALA A 93 12.45 7.74 -0.91
C ALA A 93 13.35 6.62 -0.36
N LEU A 94 14.66 6.84 -0.41
CA LEU A 94 15.66 6.00 0.24
C LEU A 94 15.67 6.32 1.73
N SER A 95 14.95 5.52 2.50
CA SER A 95 14.94 5.62 3.96
C SER A 95 14.84 4.23 4.57
N PRO A 96 15.53 3.94 5.69
CA PRO A 96 15.29 2.72 6.44
C PRO A 96 13.82 2.60 6.79
N GLY A 97 13.22 1.44 6.51
CA GLY A 97 11.87 1.14 6.96
C GLY A 97 11.75 1.26 8.48
N ALA A 98 10.53 1.47 8.97
CA ALA A 98 10.28 1.49 10.41
C ALA A 98 10.79 0.18 11.03
N LYS A 99 11.57 0.28 12.11
CA LYS A 99 12.10 -0.88 12.83
C LYS A 99 10.99 -1.56 13.64
N THR A 100 10.10 -2.29 12.97
CA THR A 100 8.97 -3.00 13.60
C THR A 100 9.41 -4.23 14.40
N THR A 101 10.65 -4.69 14.23
CA THR A 101 11.21 -5.85 14.94
C THR A 101 11.52 -5.56 16.41
N ARG A 102 11.74 -4.30 16.79
CA ARG A 102 12.03 -3.92 18.18
C ARG A 102 10.74 -3.43 18.85
N PRO A 103 10.17 -4.19 19.80
CA PRO A 103 9.00 -3.73 20.52
C PRO A 103 9.34 -2.52 21.39
N ASN A 104 8.39 -1.57 21.51
CA ASN A 104 8.51 -0.49 22.48
C ASN A 104 8.31 -1.08 23.89
N PRO A 105 9.26 -0.92 24.84
CA PRO A 105 9.13 -1.41 26.21
C PRO A 105 7.87 -0.92 26.94
N GLN A 106 7.32 0.23 26.54
CA GLN A 106 6.12 0.82 27.13
C GLN A 106 4.83 0.16 26.65
N HIS A 107 4.87 -0.63 25.57
CA HIS A 107 3.69 -1.29 25.03
C HIS A 107 3.57 -2.71 25.61
N LYS A 108 2.47 -2.97 26.31
CA LYS A 108 2.17 -4.31 26.84
C LYS A 108 2.04 -5.30 25.67
N ILE A 109 2.79 -6.40 25.74
CA ILE A 109 2.68 -7.49 24.78
C ILE A 109 1.45 -8.31 25.15
N TYR A 110 0.48 -8.37 24.25
CA TYR A 110 -0.72 -9.20 24.44
C TYR A 110 -0.48 -10.59 23.86
N PRO A 111 -0.54 -11.65 24.67
CA PRO A 111 -0.37 -13.02 24.21
C PRO A 111 -1.53 -13.41 23.30
N TYR A 112 -1.25 -14.18 22.24
CA TYR A 112 -2.29 -14.68 21.34
C TYR A 112 -3.03 -15.85 22.00
N LEU A 113 -4.22 -15.58 22.54
CA LEU A 113 -4.98 -16.52 23.39
C LEU A 113 -5.57 -17.72 22.66
N LEU A 114 -5.59 -17.69 21.31
CA LEU A 114 -5.99 -18.84 20.49
C LEU A 114 -4.82 -19.79 20.18
N ARG A 115 -3.61 -19.48 20.66
CA ARG A 115 -2.43 -20.32 20.43
C ARG A 115 -2.57 -21.63 21.21
N GLY A 116 -2.67 -22.75 20.49
CA GLY A 116 -2.82 -24.09 21.06
C GLY A 116 -4.25 -24.53 21.31
N LEU A 117 -5.25 -23.74 20.89
CA LEU A 117 -6.66 -24.12 20.93
C LEU A 117 -7.02 -24.89 19.66
N GLU A 118 -7.49 -26.14 19.78
CA GLU A 118 -8.04 -26.88 18.66
C GLU A 118 -9.45 -26.34 18.31
N ILE A 119 -9.58 -25.78 17.11
CA ILE A 119 -10.84 -25.21 16.60
C ILE A 119 -11.49 -26.26 15.69
N ASP A 120 -12.41 -27.04 16.25
CA ASP A 120 -13.08 -28.18 15.59
C ASP A 120 -14.47 -27.85 15.00
N ARG A 121 -15.05 -26.68 15.34
CA ARG A 121 -16.38 -26.26 14.89
C ARG A 121 -16.51 -24.75 14.70
N ALA A 122 -17.45 -24.33 13.84
CA ALA A 122 -17.76 -22.91 13.65
C ALA A 122 -18.26 -22.27 14.96
N ASN A 123 -17.81 -21.04 15.25
CA ASN A 123 -18.08 -20.29 16.49
C ASN A 123 -17.50 -20.88 17.79
N HIS A 124 -16.48 -21.75 17.72
CA HIS A 124 -15.77 -22.23 18.92
C HIS A 124 -15.06 -21.07 19.66
N GLU A 125 -14.56 -20.07 18.94
CA GLU A 125 -13.69 -19.00 19.44
C GLU A 125 -14.34 -17.92 20.33
N LYS A 126 -15.55 -18.18 20.86
CA LYS A 126 -16.15 -17.36 21.92
C LYS A 126 -15.48 -17.68 23.27
N ILE A 127 -14.25 -17.22 23.47
CA ILE A 127 -13.61 -17.26 24.78
C ILE A 127 -14.39 -16.33 25.71
N PRO A 128 -15.00 -16.81 26.81
CA PRO A 128 -15.69 -15.95 27.75
C PRO A 128 -14.68 -14.98 28.40
N LEU A 129 -15.07 -13.72 28.60
CA LEU A 129 -14.23 -12.66 29.19
C LEU A 129 -13.60 -13.06 30.54
N SER A 130 -14.26 -13.95 31.30
CA SER A 130 -13.75 -14.51 32.55
C SER A 130 -12.50 -15.37 32.36
N GLU A 131 -12.42 -16.12 31.27
CA GLU A 131 -11.24 -16.94 30.94
C GLU A 131 -10.09 -16.09 30.40
N VAL A 132 -10.38 -15.02 29.65
CA VAL A 132 -9.39 -14.03 29.23
C VAL A 132 -8.70 -13.41 30.44
N ALA A 133 -9.45 -13.01 31.47
CA ALA A 133 -8.90 -12.42 32.70
C ALA A 133 -8.04 -13.44 33.49
N ARG A 134 -8.46 -14.70 33.54
CA ARG A 134 -7.70 -15.77 34.21
C ARG A 134 -6.38 -16.08 33.47
N ALA A 135 -6.40 -16.15 32.14
CA ALA A 135 -5.22 -16.36 31.31
C ALA A 135 -4.22 -15.20 31.45
N HIS A 136 -4.69 -13.96 31.48
CA HIS A 136 -3.86 -12.78 31.75
C HIS A 136 -3.17 -12.86 33.13
N LYS A 137 -3.89 -13.27 34.18
CA LYS A 137 -3.33 -13.41 35.53
C LYS A 137 -2.27 -14.52 35.62
N LEU A 138 -2.46 -15.62 34.90
CA LEU A 138 -1.49 -16.73 34.82
C LEU A 138 -0.22 -16.31 34.06
N LEU A 139 -0.37 -15.53 32.98
CA LEU A 139 0.78 -15.05 32.19
C LEU A 139 1.57 -13.97 32.95
N GLU A 140 0.91 -13.07 33.67
CA GLU A 140 1.56 -12.12 34.58
C GLU A 140 2.33 -12.85 35.70
N SER A 141 1.79 -13.97 36.21
CA SER A 141 2.48 -14.80 37.21
C SER A 141 3.71 -15.53 36.62
N SER A 142 3.67 -15.94 35.34
CA SER A 142 4.78 -16.60 34.66
C SER A 142 5.87 -15.62 34.17
N GLU A 143 5.51 -14.38 33.81
CA GLU A 143 6.47 -13.32 33.45
C GLU A 143 7.28 -12.85 34.67
N VAL A 144 6.67 -12.85 35.87
CA VAL A 144 7.37 -12.59 37.14
C VAL A 144 8.39 -13.71 37.43
N MET A 145 8.06 -14.97 37.17
CA MET A 145 8.99 -16.10 37.29
C MET A 145 10.06 -16.13 36.19
N GLY A 146 9.73 -15.75 34.95
CA GLY A 146 10.67 -15.72 33.82
C GLY A 146 11.73 -14.62 33.93
N ARG A 147 11.43 -13.49 34.58
CA ARG A 147 12.44 -12.46 34.92
C ARG A 147 13.42 -12.90 36.01
N LEU A 148 13.06 -13.87 36.84
CA LEU A 148 13.92 -14.41 37.90
C LEU A 148 14.94 -15.43 37.39
N VAL A 149 14.77 -15.99 36.18
CA VAL A 149 15.63 -17.08 35.64
C VAL A 149 16.59 -16.60 34.53
N LEU A 150 16.44 -15.37 34.03
CA LEU A 150 17.32 -14.78 33.00
C LEU A 150 18.08 -13.54 33.52
N GLN A 151 18.77 -13.71 34.65
CA GLN A 151 19.89 -12.83 35.04
C GLN A 151 21.16 -13.69 35.17
N PRO A 152 22.18 -13.50 34.33
CA PRO A 152 23.54 -13.45 34.81
C PRO A 152 23.84 -12.09 35.47
#